data_AF-A0A3C1UFS6-F1
#
_entry.id   AF-A0A3C1UFS6-F1
#
_cell.length_a   1.000
_cell.length_b   1.000
_cell.length_c   1.000
_cell.angle_alpha   90.00
_cell.angle_beta   90.00
_cell.angle_gamma   90.00
#
_symmetry.space_group_name_H-M   'P 1'
#
loop_
_entity.id
_entity.type
_entity.pdbx_description
1 polymer ?
#
loop_
_entity_poly.entity_id
_entity_poly.type
_entity_poly.pdbx_seq_one_letter_code
_entity_poly.pdbx_strand_id
1 'polypeptide(L)'
;MAIFAMPAQAASKAQTKVQTTKSAEAVKVSTQEFNKLKATLTSAISEMKSAASAKAVTNSMYNYTKSFLGMNKVYKGLTNYQKKQVDVLVKQFGVQSKAKIAKYGCKKEADAAIQKATMEALSSLSK
;
A
#
# COMPACT_ATOMS: atom_id res chain seq x y z
N MET A 1 -0.65 46.65 44.60
CA MET A 1 -0.31 45.79 45.77
C MET A 1 -1.59 45.15 46.31
N ALA A 2 -1.45 44.04 47.04
CA ALA A 2 -2.46 43.01 47.45
C ALA A 2 -2.68 41.92 46.37
N ILE A 3 -1.94 40.80 46.30
CA ILE A 3 -1.68 39.67 47.23
C ILE A 3 -2.76 38.57 47.16
N PHE A 4 -2.34 37.43 46.59
CA PHE A 4 -2.66 36.02 46.88
C PHE A 4 -4.09 35.61 47.29
N ALA A 5 -4.64 34.60 46.60
CA ALA A 5 -4.56 33.20 47.07
C ALA A 5 -5.21 32.23 46.07
N MET A 6 -4.48 31.16 45.73
CA MET A 6 -5.05 29.92 45.18
C MET A 6 -5.91 29.23 46.25
N PRO A 7 -6.82 28.35 45.82
CA PRO A 7 -6.89 27.04 46.45
C PRO A 7 -6.70 25.91 45.44
N ALA A 8 -5.90 24.92 45.87
CA ALA A 8 -5.69 23.66 45.21
C ALA A 8 -6.93 22.75 45.32
N GLN A 9 -7.24 22.09 44.20
CA GLN A 9 -7.63 20.68 44.06
C GLN A 9 -8.47 20.02 45.18
N ALA A 10 -9.71 19.65 44.83
CA ALA A 10 -10.33 18.41 45.30
C ALA A 10 -11.30 17.86 44.23
N ALA A 11 -11.14 16.59 43.93
CA ALA A 11 -11.83 15.84 42.90
C ALA A 11 -13.34 15.68 43.18
N SER A 12 -14.16 15.71 42.12
CA SER A 12 -15.40 14.94 42.12
C SER A 12 -15.70 14.39 40.72
N LYS A 13 -15.97 13.08 40.71
CA LYS A 13 -16.23 12.24 39.56
C LYS A 13 -17.56 12.64 38.92
N ALA A 14 -17.56 12.88 37.61
CA ALA A 14 -18.75 12.76 36.77
C ALA A 14 -18.35 12.21 35.41
N GLN A 15 -18.35 10.88 35.28
CA GLN A 15 -18.60 10.23 34.00
C GLN A 15 -19.93 10.75 33.48
N THR A 16 -19.99 11.24 32.24
CA THR A 16 -21.05 10.87 31.27
C THR A 16 -20.74 11.43 29.88
N LYS A 17 -20.79 10.51 28.91
CA LYS A 17 -20.92 10.69 27.46
C LYS A 17 -19.74 11.27 26.70
N VAL A 18 -18.85 10.33 26.36
CA VAL A 18 -18.38 10.08 24.98
C VAL A 18 -19.39 10.61 23.95
N GLN A 19 -19.19 11.84 23.48
CA GLN A 19 -19.82 12.31 22.26
C GLN A 19 -18.91 11.89 21.11
N THR A 20 -19.18 10.68 20.65
CA THR A 20 -18.61 10.06 19.47
C THR A 20 -19.00 10.87 18.23
N THR A 21 -18.37 12.01 17.99
CA THR A 21 -18.21 12.48 16.62
C THR A 21 -17.27 11.49 15.97
N LYS A 22 -17.84 10.62 15.12
CA LYS A 22 -17.14 9.76 14.16
C LYS A 22 -16.13 10.58 13.36
N SER A 23 -14.96 10.84 13.93
CA SER A 23 -13.75 10.98 13.14
C SER A 23 -13.53 9.60 12.59
N ALA A 24 -13.74 9.45 11.28
CA ALA A 24 -13.13 8.37 10.55
C ALA A 24 -11.66 8.37 10.94
N GLU A 25 -11.26 7.46 11.85
CA GLU A 25 -9.86 7.15 12.07
C GLU A 25 -9.36 6.69 10.71
N ALA A 26 -8.79 7.64 9.97
CA ALA A 26 -7.95 7.33 8.84
C ALA A 26 -6.87 6.43 9.45
N VAL A 27 -7.02 5.12 9.25
CA VAL A 27 -6.10 4.09 9.74
C VAL A 27 -4.72 4.52 9.31
N LYS A 28 -3.98 5.16 10.21
CA LYS A 28 -2.69 5.76 9.90
C LYS A 28 -1.73 4.61 9.82
N VAL A 29 -1.47 4.17 8.60
CA VAL A 29 -0.56 3.07 8.32
C VAL A 29 0.80 3.38 8.94
N SER A 30 1.32 2.41 9.70
CA SER A 30 2.64 2.54 10.32
C SER A 30 3.70 2.81 9.24
N THR A 31 4.69 3.64 9.58
CA THR A 31 5.88 3.88 8.74
C THR A 31 6.53 2.57 8.29
N GLN A 32 6.44 1.52 9.11
CA GLN A 32 6.97 0.19 8.80
C GLN A 32 6.22 -0.49 7.65
N GLU A 33 4.90 -0.43 7.62
CA GLU A 33 4.09 -1.02 6.54
C GLU A 33 4.25 -0.26 5.22
N PHE A 34 4.34 1.06 5.29
CA PHE A 34 4.70 1.89 4.13
C PHE A 34 6.08 1.54 3.58
N ASN A 35 7.08 1.39 4.45
CA ASN A 35 8.44 1.02 4.04
C ASN A 35 8.49 -0.39 3.41
N LYS A 36 7.72 -1.34 3.95
CA LYS A 36 7.57 -2.68 3.36
C LYS A 36 6.98 -2.59 1.95
N LEU A 37 5.88 -1.86 1.76
CA LEU A 37 5.27 -1.65 0.44
C LEU A 37 6.26 -1.01 -0.54
N LYS A 38 6.98 0.02 -0.11
CA LYS A 38 7.99 0.69 -0.91
C LYS A 38 9.12 -0.26 -1.33
N ALA A 39 9.62 -1.07 -0.39
CA ALA A 39 10.66 -2.07 -0.65
C ALA A 39 10.18 -3.14 -1.65
N THR A 40 8.97 -3.69 -1.44
CA THR A 40 8.36 -4.67 -2.35
C THR A 40 8.22 -4.13 -3.77
N LEU A 41 7.73 -2.90 -3.93
CA LEU A 41 7.61 -2.25 -5.24
C LEU A 41 8.99 -2.02 -5.89
N THR A 42 9.97 -1.59 -5.10
CA THR A 42 11.34 -1.37 -5.59
C THR A 42 11.98 -2.69 -6.08
N SER A 43 11.82 -3.78 -5.32
CA SER A 43 12.30 -5.10 -5.72
C SER A 43 11.60 -5.59 -7.00
N ALA A 44 10.28 -5.43 -7.10
CA ALA A 44 9.53 -5.81 -8.30
C ALA A 44 9.99 -5.05 -9.56
N ILE A 45 10.31 -3.75 -9.43
CA ILE A 45 10.89 -2.96 -10.52
C ILE A 45 12.26 -3.51 -10.93
N SER A 46 13.12 -3.84 -9.97
CA SER A 46 14.44 -4.42 -10.24
C SER A 46 14.34 -5.78 -10.92
N GLU A 47 13.44 -6.66 -10.46
CA GLU A 47 13.17 -7.95 -11.09
C GLU A 47 12.68 -7.77 -12.53
N MET A 48 11.74 -6.85 -12.76
CA MET A 48 11.22 -6.56 -14.11
C MET A 48 12.33 -6.02 -15.03
N LYS A 49 13.21 -5.16 -14.53
CA LYS A 49 14.38 -4.65 -15.28
C LYS A 49 15.34 -5.78 -15.65
N SER A 50 15.59 -6.70 -14.72
CA SER A 50 16.49 -7.85 -14.93
C SER A 50 15.83 -9.00 -15.72
N ALA A 51 14.51 -8.97 -15.95
CA ALA A 51 13.81 -10.00 -16.70
C ALA A 51 14.36 -10.12 -18.13
N ALA A 52 14.98 -11.27 -18.42
CA ALA A 52 15.69 -11.53 -19.66
C ALA A 52 14.90 -12.38 -20.68
N SER A 53 13.66 -12.77 -20.35
CA SER A 53 12.81 -13.61 -21.19
C SER A 53 11.32 -13.31 -20.99
N ALA A 54 10.48 -13.74 -21.94
CA ALA A 54 9.02 -13.68 -21.82
C ALA A 54 8.53 -14.31 -20.50
N LYS A 55 9.03 -15.51 -20.17
CA LYS A 55 8.69 -16.20 -18.92
C LYS A 55 9.08 -15.40 -17.68
N ALA A 56 10.24 -14.74 -17.68
CA ALA A 56 10.66 -13.92 -16.55
C ALA A 56 9.76 -12.68 -16.39
N VAL A 57 9.36 -12.05 -17.50
CA VAL A 57 8.43 -10.90 -17.50
C VAL A 57 7.07 -11.31 -16.96
N THR A 58 6.50 -12.42 -17.43
CA THR A 58 5.19 -12.91 -16.98
C THR A 58 5.21 -13.30 -15.51
N ASN A 59 6.30 -13.91 -15.03
CA ASN A 59 6.45 -14.27 -13.61
C ASN A 59 6.56 -13.02 -12.73
N SER A 60 7.33 -12.02 -13.17
CA SER A 60 7.46 -10.75 -12.46
C SER A 60 6.12 -9.99 -12.40
N MET A 61 5.35 -9.98 -13.50
CA MET A 61 3.99 -9.42 -13.53
C MET A 61 3.03 -10.11 -12.56
N TYR A 62 3.04 -11.45 -12.52
CA TYR A 62 2.24 -12.24 -11.58
C TYR A 62 2.62 -11.91 -10.12
N ASN A 63 3.90 -11.97 -9.78
CA ASN A 63 4.40 -11.71 -8.42
C ASN A 63 4.13 -10.28 -7.95
N TYR A 64 4.31 -9.30 -8.83
CA TYR A 64 3.98 -7.90 -8.57
C TYR A 64 2.49 -7.75 -8.26
N THR A 65 1.62 -8.29 -9.13
CA THR A 65 0.15 -8.15 -8.99
C THR A 65 -0.32 -8.79 -7.69
N LYS A 66 0.15 -10.00 -7.39
CA LYS A 66 -0.19 -10.72 -6.15
C LYS A 66 0.24 -9.95 -4.90
N SER A 67 1.47 -9.44 -4.88
CA SER A 67 2.01 -8.66 -3.76
C SER A 67 1.26 -7.34 -3.57
N PHE A 68 1.00 -6.62 -4.67
CA PHE A 68 0.33 -5.32 -4.61
C PHE A 68 -1.13 -5.44 -4.13
N LEU A 69 -1.87 -6.45 -4.61
CA LEU A 69 -3.24 -6.71 -4.16
C LEU A 69 -3.30 -7.06 -2.66
N GLY A 70 -2.35 -7.86 -2.16
CA GLY A 70 -2.24 -8.16 -0.73
C GLY A 70 -1.99 -6.91 0.13
N MET A 71 -1.35 -5.88 -0.45
CA MET A 71 -1.03 -4.62 0.23
C MET A 71 -2.04 -3.49 -0.03
N ASN A 72 -3.17 -3.75 -0.70
CA ASN A 72 -4.17 -2.73 -1.01
C ASN A 72 -4.78 -2.08 0.25
N LYS A 73 -4.90 -2.84 1.35
CA LYS A 73 -5.32 -2.31 2.66
C LYS A 73 -4.33 -1.25 3.19
N VAL A 74 -3.03 -1.52 3.02
CA VAL A 74 -1.94 -0.60 3.36
C VAL A 74 -2.05 0.65 2.48
N TYR A 75 -2.21 0.52 1.16
CA TYR A 75 -2.32 1.68 0.27
C TYR A 75 -3.47 2.62 0.63
N LYS A 76 -4.65 2.10 1.02
CA LYS A 76 -5.82 2.92 1.40
C LYS A 76 -5.55 3.83 2.61
N GLY A 77 -4.85 3.32 3.62
CA GLY A 77 -4.52 4.06 4.86
C GLY A 77 -3.27 4.94 4.77
N LEU A 78 -2.61 5.02 3.62
CA LEU A 78 -1.49 5.94 3.41
C LEU A 78 -1.94 7.40 3.37
N THR A 79 -1.07 8.29 3.87
CA THR A 79 -1.20 9.73 3.65
C THR A 79 -1.04 10.10 2.17
N ASN A 80 -1.52 11.28 1.77
CA ASN A 80 -1.38 11.76 0.39
C ASN A 80 0.08 11.79 -0.09
N TYR A 81 1.02 12.15 0.78
CA TYR A 81 2.45 12.15 0.46
C TYR A 81 2.99 10.74 0.19
N GLN A 82 2.62 9.77 1.04
CA GLN A 82 3.03 8.37 0.86
C GLN A 82 2.40 7.74 -0.39
N LYS A 83 1.12 8.04 -0.67
CA LYS A 83 0.45 7.61 -1.89
C LYS A 83 1.18 8.10 -3.14
N LYS A 84 1.59 9.38 -3.18
CA LYS A 84 2.40 9.91 -4.28
C LYS A 84 3.71 9.13 -4.49
N GLN A 85 4.40 8.75 -3.41
CA GLN A 85 5.62 7.94 -3.54
C GLN A 85 5.33 6.55 -4.12
N VAL A 86 4.25 5.89 -3.66
CA VAL A 86 3.84 4.58 -4.18
C VAL A 86 3.42 4.69 -5.65
N ASP A 87 2.64 5.71 -6.02
CA ASP A 87 2.18 5.92 -7.39
C ASP A 87 3.35 6.11 -8.36
N VAL A 88 4.42 6.79 -7.93
CA VAL A 88 5.65 6.93 -8.73
C VAL A 88 6.27 5.55 -9.00
N LEU A 89 6.37 4.69 -8.00
CA LEU A 89 6.91 3.34 -8.16
C LEU A 89 6.01 2.46 -9.03
N VAL A 90 4.69 2.52 -8.85
CA VAL A 90 3.72 1.80 -9.70
C VAL A 90 3.84 2.25 -11.16
N LYS A 91 3.97 3.55 -11.42
CA LYS A 91 4.20 4.08 -12.77
C LYS A 91 5.52 3.59 -13.36
N GLN A 92 6.61 3.60 -12.59
CA GLN A 92 7.90 3.08 -13.04
C GLN A 92 7.82 1.60 -13.39
N PHE A 93 7.16 0.78 -12.57
CA PHE A 93 6.91 -0.63 -12.89
C PHE A 93 6.14 -0.75 -14.20
N GLY A 94 5.02 -0.01 -14.35
CA GLY A 94 4.23 -0.02 -15.59
C GLY A 94 5.01 0.34 -16.85
N VAL A 95 5.92 1.32 -16.78
CA VAL A 95 6.79 1.70 -17.90
C VAL A 95 7.76 0.56 -18.24
N GLN A 96 8.41 -0.04 -17.23
CA GLN A 96 9.35 -1.16 -17.43
C GLN A 96 8.63 -2.39 -17.99
N SER A 97 7.46 -2.73 -17.44
CA SER A 97 6.65 -3.86 -17.89
C SER A 97 6.22 -3.68 -19.35
N LYS A 98 5.74 -2.49 -19.75
CA LYS A 98 5.38 -2.21 -21.15
C LYS A 98 6.57 -2.38 -22.10
N ALA A 99 7.73 -1.82 -21.73
CA ALA A 99 8.95 -1.94 -22.54
C ALA A 99 9.39 -3.41 -22.70
N LYS A 100 9.36 -4.19 -21.61
CA LYS A 100 9.72 -5.60 -21.62
C LYS A 100 8.72 -6.47 -22.38
N ILE A 101 7.41 -6.24 -22.18
CA ILE A 101 6.35 -6.93 -22.93
C ILE A 101 6.49 -6.69 -24.44
N ALA A 102 6.76 -5.44 -24.85
CA ALA A 102 7.00 -5.11 -26.25
C ALA A 102 8.27 -5.80 -26.79
N LYS A 103 9.36 -5.80 -26.01
CA LYS A 103 10.63 -6.44 -26.39
C LYS A 103 10.51 -7.95 -26.59
N TYR A 104 9.74 -8.65 -25.74
CA TYR A 104 9.62 -10.11 -25.75
C TYR A 104 8.32 -10.63 -26.36
N GLY A 105 7.44 -9.76 -26.84
CA GLY A 105 6.19 -10.14 -27.50
C GLY A 105 5.15 -10.85 -26.62
N CYS A 106 5.27 -10.77 -25.29
CA CYS A 106 4.52 -11.63 -24.35
C CYS A 106 3.26 -10.98 -23.74
N LYS A 107 2.55 -10.14 -24.50
CA LYS A 107 1.42 -9.37 -23.99
C LYS A 107 0.30 -10.28 -23.46
N LYS A 108 -0.08 -11.31 -24.22
CA LYS A 108 -1.18 -12.21 -23.87
C LYS A 108 -0.88 -12.97 -22.57
N GLU A 109 0.34 -13.46 -22.43
CA GLU A 109 0.79 -14.20 -21.26
C GLU A 109 0.93 -13.29 -20.03
N ALA A 110 1.38 -12.04 -20.23
CA ALA A 110 1.45 -11.06 -19.16
C ALA A 110 0.06 -10.64 -18.66
N ASP A 111 -0.90 -10.47 -19.58
CA ASP A 111 -2.30 -10.20 -19.23
C ASP A 111 -2.93 -11.39 -18.49
N ALA A 112 -2.69 -12.63 -18.95
CA ALA A 112 -3.15 -13.83 -18.27
C ALA A 112 -2.53 -14.00 -16.88
N ALA A 113 -1.25 -13.64 -16.72
CA ALA A 113 -0.55 -13.64 -15.43
C ALA A 113 -1.17 -12.64 -14.44
N ILE A 114 -1.52 -11.42 -14.88
CA ILE A 114 -2.25 -10.44 -14.05
C ILE A 114 -3.61 -11.00 -13.65
N GLN A 115 -4.38 -11.53 -14.60
CA GLN A 115 -5.72 -12.07 -14.32
C GLN A 115 -5.66 -13.21 -13.32
N LYS A 116 -4.73 -14.16 -13.51
CA LYS A 116 -4.50 -15.27 -12.59
C LYS A 116 -4.15 -14.78 -11.19
N ALA A 117 -3.17 -13.88 -11.06
CA ALA A 117 -2.79 -13.30 -9.77
C ALA A 117 -3.97 -12.59 -9.08
N THR A 118 -4.79 -11.88 -9.87
CA THR A 118 -5.96 -11.15 -9.37
C THR A 118 -7.03 -12.12 -8.86
N MET A 119 -7.38 -13.15 -9.62
CA MET A 119 -8.36 -14.16 -9.21
C MET A 119 -7.91 -14.91 -7.96
N GLU A 120 -6.63 -15.27 -7.87
CA GLU A 120 -6.08 -15.95 -6.68
C GLU A 120 -6.10 -15.04 -5.45
N ALA A 121 -5.72 -13.77 -5.60
CA ALA A 121 -5.74 -12.80 -4.51
C ALA A 121 -7.18 -12.51 -4.03
N LEU A 122 -8.14 -12.34 -4.95
CA LEU A 122 -9.56 -12.16 -4.60
C LEU A 122 -10.15 -13.39 -3.92
N SER A 123 -9.83 -14.59 -4.40
CA SER A 123 -10.28 -15.84 -3.76
C SER A 123 -9.75 -16.00 -2.34
N SER A 124 -8.57 -15.45 -2.04
CA SER A 124 -8.00 -15.45 -0.69
C SER A 124 -8.61 -14.40 0.25
N LEU A 125 -9.33 -13.41 -0.30
CA LEU A 125 -10.00 -12.35 0.46
C LEU A 125 -11.47 -12.67 0.79
N SER A 126 -12.07 -13.66 0.12
CA SER A 126 -13.46 -14.12 0.33
C SER A 126 -13.58 -15.32 1.29
N LYS A 127 -12.50 -15.74 1.95
CA LYS A 127 -12.50 -16.74 3.03
C LYS A 127 -12.37 -16.04 4.38
#